data_AF-A0A426FJK2-F1
#
_entry.id   AF-A0A426FJK2-F1
#
_cell.length_a   1.000
_cell.length_b   1.000
_cell.length_c   1.000
_cell.angle_alpha   90.00
_cell.angle_beta   90.00
_cell.angle_gamma   90.00
#
_symmetry.space_group_name_H-M   'P 1'
#
loop_
_entity.id
_entity.type
_entity.pdbx_description
1 polymer ?
#
loop_
_entity_poly.entity_id
_entity_poly.type
_entity_poly.pdbx_seq_one_letter_code
_entity_poly.pdbx_strand_id
1 'polypeptide(L)' 'MSRICGCYFTHPSSNYFTLGKIDEEQVLDYANRKGWDEVTTKKLLE' A
#
# COMPACT_ATOMS: atom_id res chain seq x y z
N MET A 1 23.07 -13.27 8.20
CA MET A 1 22.75 -11.97 8.83
C MET A 1 21.30 -11.65 8.46
N SER A 2 20.34 -11.77 9.38
CA SER A 2 18.94 -11.38 9.12
C SER A 2 18.75 -9.90 9.46
N ARG A 3 18.00 -9.17 8.62
CA ARG A 3 17.61 -7.75 8.83
C ARG A 3 16.09 -7.65 8.74
N ILE A 4 15.48 -6.90 9.64
CA ILE A 4 14.02 -6.74 9.77
C ILE A 4 13.70 -5.24 9.72
N CYS A 5 12.61 -4.87 9.05
CA CYS A 5 12.05 -3.51 9.00
C CYS A 5 10.53 -3.53 9.20
N GLY A 6 9.95 -2.39 9.60
CA GLY A 6 8.51 -2.23 9.81
C GLY A 6 8.15 -0.84 10.36
N CYS A 7 6.86 -0.57 10.51
CA CYS A 7 6.32 0.67 11.10
C CYS A 7 5.73 0.40 12.49
N TYR A 8 5.85 1.36 13.41
CA TYR A 8 5.28 1.29 14.76
C TYR A 8 3.95 2.03 14.84
N PHE A 9 2.92 1.37 15.38
CA PHE A 9 1.61 1.96 15.67
C PHE A 9 1.29 1.77 17.16
N THR A 10 0.90 2.84 17.86
CA THR A 10 0.64 2.82 19.32
C THR A 10 -0.83 2.83 19.69
N HIS A 11 -1.72 2.92 18.71
CA HIS A 11 -3.16 3.02 18.97
C HIS A 11 -3.70 1.66 19.47
N PRO A 12 -4.46 1.60 20.57
CA PRO A 12 -4.90 0.34 21.19
C PRO A 12 -5.80 -0.52 20.29
N SER A 13 -6.44 0.10 19.29
CA SER A 13 -7.25 -0.59 18.28
C SER A 13 -6.50 -0.91 16.98
N SER A 14 -5.20 -0.62 16.88
CA SER A 14 -4.38 -1.01 15.72
C SER A 14 -4.22 -2.53 15.68
N ASN A 15 -4.60 -3.12 14.55
CA ASN A 15 -4.50 -4.56 14.31
C ASN A 15 -4.05 -4.81 12.87
N TYR A 16 -3.46 -5.97 12.61
CA TYR A 16 -3.17 -6.41 11.25
C TYR A 16 -4.45 -6.84 10.55
N PHE A 17 -4.62 -6.40 9.30
CA PHE A 17 -5.72 -6.80 8.45
C PHE A 17 -5.25 -6.90 7.00
N THR A 18 -5.97 -7.66 6.19
CA THR A 18 -5.71 -7.81 4.76
C THR A 18 -6.51 -6.77 3.98
N LEU A 19 -5.89 -6.14 2.98
CA LEU A 19 -6.56 -5.11 2.14
C LEU A 19 -7.47 -5.72 1.06
N GLY A 20 -7.23 -6.96 0.62
CA GLY A 20 -7.99 -7.59 -0.45
C GLY A 20 -7.72 -6.99 -1.83
N LYS A 21 -8.66 -7.17 -2.75
CA LYS A 21 -8.60 -6.53 -4.07
C LYS A 21 -9.02 -5.07 -3.96
N ILE A 22 -8.34 -4.21 -4.70
CA ILE A 22 -8.64 -2.79 -4.79
C ILE A 22 -9.15 -2.50 -6.21
N ASP A 23 -10.00 -1.49 -6.35
CA ASP A 23 -10.53 -1.09 -7.66
C ASP A 23 -9.53 -0.23 -8.45
N GLU A 24 -9.81 -0.05 -9.74
CA GLU A 24 -8.94 0.74 -10.61
C GLU A 24 -8.88 2.21 -10.19
N GLU A 25 -9.97 2.75 -9.64
CA GLU A 25 -10.01 4.13 -9.14
C GLU A 25 -9.04 4.34 -7.97
N GLN A 26 -8.97 3.40 -7.03
CA GLN A 26 -8.03 3.45 -5.90
C GLN A 26 -6.58 3.30 -6.36
N VAL A 27 -6.31 2.54 -7.42
CA VAL A 27 -4.96 2.46 -8.02
C VAL A 27 -4.55 3.79 -8.62
N LEU A 28 -5.45 4.45 -9.36
CA LEU A 28 -5.20 5.75 -9.99
C LEU A 28 -5.00 6.85 -8.93
N ASP A 29 -5.82 6.88 -7.89
CA ASP A 29 -5.63 7.79 -6.75
C ASP A 29 -4.27 7.57 -6.07
N TYR A 30 -3.88 6.31 -5.85
CA TYR A 30 -2.58 5.99 -5.27
C TYR A 30 -1.42 6.45 -6.17
N ALA A 31 -1.52 6.24 -7.48
CA ALA A 31 -0.54 6.71 -8.45
C ALA A 31 -0.37 8.23 -8.38
N ASN A 32 -1.48 8.98 -8.36
CA ASN A 32 -1.50 10.43 -8.25
C ASN A 32 -0.88 10.93 -6.94
N ARG A 33 -1.24 10.34 -5.79
CA ARG A 33 -0.67 10.72 -4.48
C ARG A 33 0.83 10.46 -4.38
N LYS A 34 1.32 9.42 -5.05
CA LYS A 34 2.74 9.06 -5.07
C LYS A 34 3.52 9.75 -6.19
N GLY A 35 2.83 10.39 -7.13
CA GLY A 35 3.44 10.96 -8.34
C GLY A 35 4.06 9.89 -9.24
N TRP A 36 3.46 8.70 -9.27
CA TRP A 36 3.93 7.56 -10.05
C TRP A 36 3.15 7.43 -11.34
N ASP A 37 3.79 6.81 -12.34
CA ASP A 37 3.14 6.43 -13.57
C ASP A 37 2.10 5.32 -13.32
N GLU A 38 0.96 5.40 -14.01
CA GLU A 38 -0.17 4.46 -13.84
C GLU A 38 0.22 3.02 -14.16
N VAL A 39 1.04 2.80 -15.19
CA VAL A 39 1.48 1.46 -15.59
C VAL A 39 2.39 0.85 -14.53
N THR A 40 3.28 1.67 -13.96
CA THR A 40 4.15 1.24 -12.87
C THR A 40 3.35 0.91 -11.62
N THR A 41 2.31 1.70 -11.34
CA THR A 41 1.47 1.52 -10.15
C THR A 41 0.57 0.30 -10.27
N LYS A 42 -0.09 0.09 -11.41
CA LYS A 42 -0.87 -1.14 -11.68
C LYS A 42 0.00 -2.38 -11.52
N LYS A 43 1.21 -2.39 -12.08
CA LYS A 43 2.15 -3.52 -11.93
C LYS A 43 2.51 -3.86 -10.48
N LEU A 44 2.49 -2.88 -9.56
CA LEU A 44 2.86 -3.09 -8.17
C LEU A 44 1.66 -3.44 -7.27
N LEU A 45 0.44 -3.12 -7.71
CA LEU A 45 -0.78 -3.28 -6.93
C LEU A 45 -1.76 -4.33 -7.49
N GLU A 46 -1.51 -4.82 -8.71
CA GLU A 46 -2.10 -6.05 -9.28
C GLU A 46 -1.34 -7.31 -8.81
#